data_AF-A0A3D4T0C9-F1
#
_entry.id   AF-A0A3D4T0C9-F1
#
_cell.length_a   1.000
_cell.length_b   1.000
_cell.length_c   1.000
_cell.angle_alpha   90.00
_cell.angle_beta   90.00
_cell.angle_gamma   90.00
#
_symmetry.space_group_name_H-M   'P 1'
#
loop_
_entity.id
_entity.type
_entity.pdbx_description
1 polymer ?
#
loop_
_entity_poly.entity_id
_entity_poly.type
_entity_poly.pdbx_seq_one_letter_code
_entity_poly.pdbx_strand_id
1 'polypeptide(L)'
;ELVPGRGTTTIVAAVTLEQLAARSGSVVTDAGVRVSVADLVETCDARDLFLQVMDFHGRSLYLGRSRRLGSVDQYLALVGEEGAGSAPGAVTPPAFCQIHHITSWLAGGGTDLPNLTLVGPVAHAGVDDSRSDPRRWQTVPPPVGSPERVLWIPPEGVDPTRAPVITVHPASWMVPGQVLRRGSRVLVGLVGGAPPPTGDRPPRLTG
;
A
#
# COMPACT_ATOMS: atom_id res chain seq x y z
N GLU A 1 2.92 -22.04 35.37
CA GLU A 1 2.71 -22.66 34.05
C GLU A 1 1.88 -21.70 33.21
N LEU A 2 2.46 -21.05 32.21
CA LEU A 2 1.75 -20.09 31.35
C LEU A 2 1.59 -20.74 29.97
N VAL A 3 0.41 -21.30 29.72
CA VAL A 3 -0.01 -21.74 28.39
C VAL A 3 -1.05 -20.75 27.87
N PRO A 4 -0.71 -19.85 26.93
CA PRO A 4 -1.67 -19.30 25.99
C PRO A 4 -1.77 -20.30 24.83
N GLY A 5 -2.91 -20.85 24.45
CA GLY A 5 -4.17 -20.18 24.11
C GLY A 5 -4.33 -20.27 22.59
N ARG A 6 -5.34 -20.99 22.11
CA ARG A 6 -5.52 -21.40 20.70
C ARG A 6 -5.41 -20.20 19.71
N GLY A 7 -4.60 -20.38 18.66
CA GLY A 7 -4.57 -19.56 17.44
C GLY A 7 -3.60 -18.38 17.50
N THR A 8 -2.42 -18.52 16.90
CA THR A 8 -1.48 -17.40 16.69
C THR A 8 -2.07 -16.43 15.66
N THR A 9 -2.80 -15.42 16.11
CA THR A 9 -3.17 -14.29 15.25
C THR A 9 -1.93 -13.40 15.07
N THR A 10 -1.45 -13.28 13.83
CA THR A 10 -0.43 -12.27 13.49
C THR A 10 -1.14 -10.96 13.21
N ILE A 11 -0.72 -9.89 13.87
CA ILE A 11 -1.18 -8.52 13.58
C ILE A 11 0.00 -7.81 12.92
N VAL A 12 -0.19 -7.30 11.70
CA VAL A 12 0.82 -6.45 11.07
C VAL A 12 0.33 -5.02 11.09
N ALA A 13 1.18 -4.10 11.54
CA ALA A 13 0.93 -2.67 11.46
C ALA A 13 2.22 -1.95 11.09
N ALA A 14 2.09 -0.94 10.22
CA ALA A 14 3.19 -0.04 9.90
C ALA A 14 3.08 1.21 10.77
N VAL A 15 4.16 1.53 11.48
CA VAL A 15 4.29 2.71 12.35
C VAL A 15 5.56 3.48 11.99
N THR A 16 5.61 4.78 12.27
CA THR A 16 6.87 5.52 12.19
C THR A 16 7.74 5.27 13.43
N LEU A 17 9.05 5.52 13.32
CA LEU A 17 9.95 5.45 14.47
C LEU A 17 9.55 6.43 15.58
N GLU A 18 9.08 7.62 15.21
CA GLU A 18 8.58 8.63 16.14
C GLU A 18 7.36 8.12 16.93
N GLN A 19 6.36 7.57 16.24
CA GLN A 19 5.18 6.98 16.86
C GLN A 19 5.55 5.83 17.81
N LEU A 20 6.46 4.96 17.38
CA LEU A 20 6.94 3.83 18.17
C LEU A 20 7.68 4.29 19.42
N ALA A 21 8.60 5.25 19.29
CA ALA A 21 9.39 5.78 20.41
C ALA A 21 8.50 6.49 21.45
N ALA A 22 7.52 7.25 20.99
CA ALA A 22 6.56 7.95 21.84
C ALA A 22 5.44 7.05 22.37
N ARG A 23 5.28 5.82 21.85
CA ARG A 23 4.14 4.92 22.09
C ARG A 23 2.78 5.63 21.91
N SER A 24 2.69 6.49 20.90
CA SER A 24 1.53 7.36 20.73
C SER A 24 1.05 7.41 19.29
N GLY A 25 -0.20 7.86 19.11
CA GLY A 25 -0.90 7.85 17.84
C GLY A 25 -1.74 6.60 17.62
N SER A 26 -2.45 6.58 16.49
CA SER A 26 -3.22 5.42 16.02
C SER A 26 -2.71 4.97 14.66
N VAL A 27 -2.86 3.68 14.38
CA VAL A 27 -2.55 3.08 13.08
C VAL A 27 -3.64 2.09 12.69
N VAL A 28 -3.63 1.68 11.43
CA VAL A 28 -4.54 0.67 10.89
C VAL A 28 -3.72 -0.59 10.64
N THR A 29 -4.18 -1.71 11.17
CA THR A 29 -3.56 -3.02 10.93
C THR A 29 -3.78 -3.47 9.49
N ASP A 30 -3.04 -4.47 9.05
CA ASP A 30 -3.21 -5.11 7.75
C ASP A 30 -4.60 -5.77 7.56
N ALA A 31 -5.30 -6.06 8.66
CA ALA A 31 -6.70 -6.50 8.66
C ALA A 31 -7.72 -5.34 8.59
N GLY A 32 -7.28 -4.08 8.59
CA GLY A 32 -8.14 -2.91 8.53
C GLY A 32 -8.67 -2.44 9.89
N VAL A 33 -8.11 -2.92 11.00
CA VAL A 33 -8.54 -2.53 12.36
C VAL A 33 -7.72 -1.36 12.84
N ARG A 34 -8.38 -0.32 13.36
CA ARG A 34 -7.68 0.82 13.98
C ARG A 34 -7.31 0.49 15.41
N VAL A 35 -6.04 0.70 15.76
CA VAL A 35 -5.47 0.44 17.09
C VAL A 35 -4.55 1.57 17.50
N SER A 36 -4.34 1.75 18.81
CA SER A 36 -3.31 2.67 19.30
C SER A 36 -1.93 2.03 19.22
N VAL A 37 -0.88 2.85 19.06
CA VAL A 37 0.49 2.34 19.07
C VAL A 37 0.87 1.80 20.45
N ALA A 38 0.31 2.36 21.52
CA ALA A 38 0.46 1.83 22.88
C ALA A 38 -0.09 0.41 22.98
N ASP A 39 -1.32 0.15 22.49
CA ASP A 39 -1.92 -1.20 22.53
C ASP A 39 -1.10 -2.22 21.73
N LEU A 40 -0.56 -1.84 20.58
CA LEU A 40 0.31 -2.72 19.77
C LEU A 40 1.58 -3.14 20.52
N VAL A 41 2.16 -2.23 21.30
CA VAL A 41 3.42 -2.48 22.01
C VAL A 41 3.17 -3.17 23.35
N GLU A 42 2.15 -2.74 24.10
CA GLU A 42 1.91 -3.15 25.48
C GLU A 42 0.98 -4.37 25.60
N THR A 43 -0.07 -4.43 24.78
CA THR A 43 -1.11 -5.46 24.88
C THR A 43 -0.88 -6.61 23.90
N CYS A 44 -0.45 -6.32 22.68
CA CYS A 44 -0.20 -7.33 21.66
C CYS A 44 1.18 -8.01 21.76
N ASP A 45 2.07 -7.54 22.65
CA ASP A 45 3.44 -8.06 22.85
C ASP A 45 4.16 -8.25 21.50
N ALA A 46 4.39 -7.17 20.76
CA ALA A 46 5.00 -7.23 19.42
C ALA A 46 6.35 -7.97 19.44
N ARG A 47 6.39 -9.18 18.87
CA ARG A 47 7.54 -10.11 18.99
C ARG A 47 8.57 -10.03 17.86
N ASP A 48 8.10 -9.69 16.67
CA ASP A 48 8.91 -9.62 15.47
C ASP A 48 8.83 -8.20 14.92
N LEU A 49 10.00 -7.56 14.84
CA LEU A 49 10.15 -6.18 14.43
C LEU A 49 10.91 -6.13 13.12
N PHE A 50 10.39 -5.33 12.20
CA PHE A 50 10.97 -5.08 10.89
C PHE A 50 11.27 -3.59 10.78
N LEU A 51 12.46 -3.27 10.29
CA LEU A 51 12.88 -1.90 10.02
C LEU A 51 12.81 -1.66 8.52
N GLN A 52 11.87 -0.84 8.10
CA GLN A 52 11.77 -0.38 6.73
C GLN A 52 12.32 1.04 6.62
N VAL A 53 13.35 1.23 5.80
CA VAL A 53 13.85 2.55 5.42
C VAL A 53 13.27 2.87 4.05
N MET A 54 12.63 4.02 3.93
CA MET A 54 12.02 4.49 2.69
C MET A 54 12.70 5.76 2.19
N ASP A 55 12.66 5.98 0.87
CA ASP A 55 13.01 7.27 0.28
C ASP A 55 11.89 8.32 0.51
N PHE A 56 12.12 9.55 0.06
CA PHE A 56 11.12 10.63 0.18
C PHE A 56 9.86 10.41 -0.66
N HIS A 57 9.84 9.39 -1.52
CA HIS A 57 8.68 8.96 -2.30
C HIS A 57 8.04 7.70 -1.70
N GLY A 58 8.38 7.32 -0.47
CA GLY A 58 7.77 6.18 0.21
C GLY A 58 8.07 4.84 -0.44
N ARG A 59 9.19 4.71 -1.16
CA ARG A 59 9.69 3.45 -1.73
C ARG A 59 10.74 2.84 -0.80
N SER A 60 10.69 1.53 -0.60
CA SER A 60 11.67 0.83 0.24
C SER A 60 13.08 0.94 -0.34
N LEU A 61 14.00 1.43 0.48
CA LEU A 61 15.45 1.40 0.26
C LEU A 61 16.10 0.23 0.98
N TYR A 62 15.57 -0.14 2.14
CA TYR A 62 16.07 -1.23 2.96
C TYR A 62 14.97 -1.82 3.83
N LEU A 63 14.96 -3.15 3.98
CA LEU A 63 14.11 -3.87 4.93
C LEU A 63 14.96 -4.81 5.78
N GLY A 64 15.13 -4.46 7.05
CA GLY A 64 15.82 -5.25 8.06
C GLY A 64 14.84 -6.01 8.96
N ARG A 65 15.29 -7.11 9.56
CA ARG A 65 14.46 -7.98 10.42
C ARG A 65 15.26 -8.55 11.59
N SER A 66 14.58 -8.88 12.68
CA SER A 66 15.20 -9.43 13.89
C SER A 66 15.43 -10.97 13.88
N ARG A 67 14.87 -11.73 12.91
CA ARG A 67 15.00 -13.20 12.77
C ARG A 67 14.97 -13.68 11.30
N ARG A 68 15.23 -14.96 10.99
CA ARG A 68 15.61 -15.46 9.63
C ARG A 68 14.58 -16.40 8.95
N LEU A 69 13.60 -15.90 8.18
CA LEU A 69 12.83 -16.60 7.10
C LEU A 69 12.16 -15.56 6.16
N GLY A 70 12.16 -15.75 4.82
CA GLY A 70 11.77 -14.71 3.83
C GLY A 70 10.66 -15.09 2.81
N SER A 71 10.12 -14.04 2.16
CA SER A 71 8.91 -13.84 1.31
C SER A 71 7.84 -12.96 2.00
N VAL A 72 7.68 -13.12 3.32
CA VAL A 72 6.95 -12.19 4.20
C VAL A 72 7.50 -10.76 4.09
N ASP A 73 8.81 -10.62 3.87
CA ASP A 73 9.48 -9.34 3.73
C ASP A 73 8.88 -8.46 2.62
N GLN A 74 8.51 -9.05 1.47
CA GLN A 74 7.87 -8.31 0.38
C GLN A 74 6.48 -7.83 0.80
N TYR A 75 5.68 -8.70 1.42
CA TYR A 75 4.38 -8.32 1.96
C TYR A 75 4.48 -7.18 2.99
N LEU A 76 5.41 -7.28 3.95
CA LEU A 76 5.59 -6.26 4.98
C LEU A 76 6.02 -4.91 4.40
N ALA A 77 6.94 -4.93 3.42
CA ALA A 77 7.29 -3.72 2.70
C ALA A 77 6.07 -3.13 1.97
N LEU A 78 5.25 -3.94 1.30
CA LEU A 78 4.02 -3.49 0.65
C LEU A 78 3.00 -2.92 1.66
N VAL A 79 2.88 -3.49 2.87
CA VAL A 79 2.03 -2.94 3.94
C VAL A 79 2.53 -1.56 4.37
N GLY A 80 3.83 -1.38 4.58
CA GLY A 80 4.41 -0.08 4.96
C GLY A 80 4.39 0.96 3.83
N GLU A 81 4.51 0.51 2.59
CA GLU A 81 4.41 1.38 1.41
C GLU A 81 2.97 1.77 1.12
N GLU A 82 2.05 0.81 0.94
CA GLU A 82 0.70 1.02 0.39
C GLU A 82 -0.41 0.98 1.43
N GLY A 83 -0.37 0.00 2.34
CA GLY A 83 -1.30 -0.24 3.45
C GLY A 83 -2.78 -0.46 3.09
N ALA A 84 -3.11 -0.57 1.81
CA ALA A 84 -4.40 -1.03 1.28
C ALA A 84 -4.21 -1.48 -0.17
N GLY A 85 -5.17 -2.23 -0.72
CA GLY A 85 -5.19 -2.58 -2.14
C GLY A 85 -5.14 -1.35 -3.04
N SER A 86 -4.37 -1.41 -4.12
CA SER A 86 -4.11 -0.29 -5.04
C SER A 86 -5.14 -0.14 -6.15
N ALA A 87 -6.07 -1.09 -6.31
CA ALA A 87 -7.10 -1.06 -7.35
C ALA A 87 -8.11 0.10 -7.19
N PRO A 88 -8.52 0.78 -8.28
CA PRO A 88 -9.46 1.90 -8.22
C PRO A 88 -10.77 1.55 -7.53
N GLY A 89 -11.18 2.39 -6.58
CA GLY A 89 -12.42 2.21 -5.82
C GLY A 89 -12.40 1.04 -4.84
N ALA A 90 -11.31 0.28 -4.72
CA ALA A 90 -11.20 -0.84 -3.81
C ALA A 90 -10.55 -0.40 -2.47
N VAL A 91 -11.06 -0.97 -1.37
CA VAL A 91 -10.54 -0.78 -0.01
C VAL A 91 -10.24 -2.13 0.62
N THR A 92 -9.54 -2.99 -0.13
CA THR A 92 -9.20 -4.31 0.41
C THR A 92 -8.07 -4.13 1.42
N PRO A 93 -8.26 -4.52 2.69
CA PRO A 93 -7.17 -4.51 3.66
C PRO A 93 -6.04 -5.44 3.19
N PRO A 94 -4.76 -5.12 3.44
CA PRO A 94 -3.63 -5.90 2.95
C PRO A 94 -3.70 -7.41 3.25
N ALA A 95 -4.23 -7.80 4.41
CA ALA A 95 -4.39 -9.20 4.80
C ALA A 95 -5.35 -9.99 3.88
N PHE A 96 -6.19 -9.29 3.11
CA PHE A 96 -7.11 -9.85 2.12
C PHE A 96 -6.66 -9.56 0.68
N CYS A 97 -5.47 -9.00 0.50
CA CYS A 97 -4.89 -8.76 -0.81
C CYS A 97 -3.97 -9.90 -1.23
N GLN A 98 -3.79 -10.01 -2.53
CA GLN A 98 -2.72 -10.77 -3.16
C GLN A 98 -1.62 -9.80 -3.60
N ILE A 99 -0.38 -10.31 -3.66
CA ILE A 99 0.71 -9.59 -4.31
C ILE A 99 0.55 -9.75 -5.82
N HIS A 100 0.37 -8.64 -6.50
CA HIS A 100 0.17 -8.55 -7.94
C HIS A 100 1.41 -7.98 -8.62
N HIS A 101 1.86 -8.62 -9.70
CA HIS A 101 2.90 -8.09 -10.57
C HIS A 101 2.33 -7.00 -11.49
N ILE A 102 2.90 -5.80 -11.45
CA ILE A 102 2.50 -4.69 -12.33
C ILE A 102 2.83 -5.04 -13.78
N THR A 103 4.06 -5.45 -14.04
CA THR A 103 4.46 -6.14 -15.27
C THR A 103 4.48 -7.62 -14.99
N SER A 104 3.64 -8.38 -15.69
CA SER A 104 3.43 -9.79 -15.41
C SER A 104 4.71 -10.61 -15.54
N TRP A 105 4.82 -11.68 -14.75
CA TRP A 105 5.96 -12.60 -14.81
C TRP A 105 6.14 -13.19 -16.22
N LEU A 106 5.03 -13.53 -16.89
CA LEU A 106 5.05 -14.05 -18.27
C LEU A 106 5.59 -13.04 -19.28
N ALA A 107 5.43 -11.73 -19.02
CA ALA A 107 6.01 -10.65 -19.80
C ALA A 107 7.45 -10.29 -19.37
N GLY A 108 8.08 -11.09 -18.50
CA GLY A 108 9.45 -10.89 -18.02
C GLY A 108 9.57 -9.96 -16.80
N GLY A 109 8.47 -9.64 -16.12
CA GLY A 109 8.50 -8.84 -14.90
C GLY A 109 9.09 -9.60 -13.71
N GLY A 110 10.03 -8.98 -12.99
CA GLY A 110 10.64 -9.56 -11.78
C GLY A 110 9.71 -9.58 -10.57
N THR A 111 10.00 -10.45 -9.61
CA THR A 111 9.34 -10.48 -8.30
C THR A 111 10.12 -9.60 -7.31
N ASP A 112 10.27 -8.33 -7.68
CA ASP A 112 10.99 -7.31 -6.91
C ASP A 112 10.02 -6.22 -6.50
N LEU A 113 10.21 -5.63 -5.32
CA LEU A 113 9.28 -4.64 -4.75
C LEU A 113 8.81 -3.57 -5.76
N PRO A 114 9.66 -2.95 -6.61
CA PRO A 114 9.20 -1.96 -7.58
C PRO A 114 8.13 -2.45 -8.57
N ASN A 115 8.05 -3.76 -8.82
CA ASN A 115 7.09 -4.37 -9.74
C ASN A 115 5.89 -5.04 -9.03
N LEU A 116 5.76 -4.89 -7.71
CA LEU A 116 4.72 -5.54 -6.92
C LEU A 116 3.76 -4.53 -6.29
N THR A 117 2.47 -4.86 -6.21
CA THR A 117 1.45 -4.06 -5.53
C THR A 117 0.40 -4.96 -4.87
N LEU A 118 -0.37 -4.43 -3.90
CA LEU A 118 -1.46 -5.18 -3.25
C LEU A 118 -2.75 -5.05 -4.05
N VAL A 119 -3.41 -6.17 -4.36
CA VAL A 119 -4.69 -6.17 -5.08
C VAL A 119 -5.66 -7.16 -4.44
N GLY A 120 -6.89 -6.72 -4.17
CA GLY A 120 -7.94 -7.59 -3.67
C GLY A 120 -8.41 -8.60 -4.72
N PRO A 121 -9.01 -9.74 -4.31
CA PRO A 121 -9.28 -10.87 -5.20
C PRO A 121 -10.20 -10.53 -6.38
N VAL A 122 -11.23 -9.69 -6.17
CA VAL A 122 -12.15 -9.27 -7.23
C VAL A 122 -11.43 -8.44 -8.29
N ALA A 123 -10.64 -7.45 -7.86
CA ALA A 123 -9.86 -6.63 -8.77
C ALA A 123 -8.79 -7.47 -9.48
N HIS A 124 -8.10 -8.34 -8.75
CA HIS A 124 -7.06 -9.21 -9.31
C HIS A 124 -7.63 -10.14 -10.39
N ALA A 125 -8.82 -10.71 -10.16
CA ALA A 125 -9.53 -11.50 -11.16
C ALA A 125 -10.04 -10.68 -12.35
N GLY A 126 -10.13 -9.36 -12.22
CA GLY A 126 -10.54 -8.43 -13.27
C GLY A 126 -9.40 -7.91 -14.16
N VAL A 127 -8.14 -8.14 -13.76
CA VAL A 127 -6.96 -7.68 -14.50
C VAL A 127 -6.63 -8.63 -15.66
N ASP A 128 -6.27 -8.03 -16.79
CA ASP A 128 -5.60 -8.70 -17.88
C ASP A 128 -4.09 -8.47 -17.85
N ASP A 129 -3.36 -9.46 -17.33
CA ASP A 129 -1.90 -9.48 -17.21
C ASP A 129 -1.16 -9.42 -18.56
N SER A 130 -1.84 -9.78 -19.65
CA SER A 130 -1.31 -9.69 -21.02
C SER A 130 -1.48 -8.30 -21.63
N ARG A 131 -2.31 -7.46 -21.01
CA ARG A 131 -2.69 -6.11 -21.47
C ARG A 131 -3.23 -6.09 -22.91
N SER A 132 -3.87 -7.17 -23.36
CA SER A 132 -4.36 -7.34 -24.73
C SER A 132 -5.87 -7.11 -24.88
N ASP A 133 -6.67 -7.30 -23.83
CA ASP A 133 -8.11 -7.03 -23.84
C ASP A 133 -8.41 -5.63 -23.28
N PRO A 134 -8.86 -4.68 -24.10
CA PRO A 134 -9.17 -3.32 -23.63
C PRO A 134 -10.43 -3.26 -22.77
N ARG A 135 -11.21 -4.34 -22.68
CA ARG A 135 -12.40 -4.45 -21.83
C ARG A 135 -12.07 -4.90 -20.39
N ARG A 136 -10.80 -5.11 -20.08
CA ARG A 136 -10.33 -5.53 -18.76
C ARG A 136 -9.41 -4.49 -18.15
N TRP A 137 -9.32 -4.51 -16.83
CA TRP A 137 -8.39 -3.65 -16.11
C TRP A 137 -6.95 -4.03 -16.47
N GLN A 138 -6.06 -3.04 -16.55
CA GLN A 138 -4.64 -3.29 -16.75
C GLN A 138 -3.85 -2.48 -15.73
N THR A 139 -2.76 -3.05 -15.26
CA THR A 139 -1.78 -2.35 -14.41
C THR A 139 -0.56 -2.03 -15.26
N VAL A 140 -0.05 -0.81 -15.14
CA VAL A 140 1.17 -0.38 -15.84
C VAL A 140 2.14 0.31 -14.88
N PRO A 141 3.46 0.16 -15.08
CA PRO A 141 4.43 0.90 -14.30
C PRO A 141 4.27 2.40 -14.61
N PRO A 142 4.39 3.26 -13.60
CA PRO A 142 4.35 4.69 -13.82
C PRO A 142 5.66 5.18 -14.48
N PRO A 143 5.67 6.39 -15.06
CA PRO A 143 6.88 7.00 -15.59
C PRO A 143 8.00 7.08 -14.54
N VAL A 144 9.25 7.02 -15.00
CA VAL A 144 10.43 7.18 -14.13
C VAL A 144 10.34 8.50 -13.37
N GLY A 145 10.59 8.44 -12.06
CA GLY A 145 10.49 9.61 -11.17
C GLY A 145 9.07 9.91 -10.68
N SER A 146 8.07 9.17 -11.13
CA SER A 146 6.73 9.26 -10.56
C SER A 146 6.74 8.86 -9.08
N PRO A 147 5.99 9.56 -8.21
CA PRO A 147 5.77 9.10 -6.84
C PRO A 147 4.83 7.90 -6.80
N GLU A 148 4.10 7.59 -7.88
CA GLU A 148 3.18 6.46 -7.93
C GLU A 148 3.94 5.13 -8.05
N ARG A 149 3.29 4.05 -7.62
CA ARG A 149 3.81 2.69 -7.79
C ARG A 149 3.22 1.96 -8.97
N VAL A 150 1.92 2.16 -9.20
CA VAL A 150 1.15 1.52 -10.26
C VAL A 150 0.15 2.51 -10.79
N LEU A 151 -0.06 2.49 -12.10
CA LEU A 151 -1.20 3.15 -12.73
C LEU A 151 -2.18 2.07 -13.18
N TRP A 152 -3.46 2.36 -13.02
CA TRP A 152 -4.54 1.47 -13.44
C TRP A 152 -5.18 2.03 -14.70
N ILE A 153 -5.22 1.22 -15.76
CA ILE A 153 -5.92 1.57 -16.99
C ILE A 153 -7.31 0.92 -16.92
N PRO A 154 -8.39 1.73 -16.95
CA PRO A 154 -9.74 1.20 -16.91
C PRO A 154 -10.12 0.45 -18.20
N PRO A 155 -11.07 -0.49 -18.09
CA PRO A 155 -11.82 -1.00 -19.24
C PRO A 155 -12.46 0.14 -20.04
N GLU A 156 -12.56 -0.01 -21.36
CA GLU A 156 -13.28 0.96 -22.22
C GLU A 156 -14.73 1.20 -21.81
N GLY A 157 -15.39 0.18 -21.25
CA GLY A 157 -16.75 0.29 -20.74
C GLY A 157 -16.86 1.12 -19.44
N VAL A 158 -15.75 1.35 -18.73
CA VAL A 158 -15.68 2.21 -17.53
C VAL A 158 -15.24 3.62 -17.92
N ASP A 159 -14.20 3.74 -18.74
CA ASP A 159 -13.73 5.01 -19.32
C ASP A 159 -13.28 4.77 -20.77
N PRO A 160 -14.00 5.31 -21.77
CA PRO A 160 -13.67 5.14 -23.19
C PRO A 160 -12.29 5.71 -23.57
N THR A 161 -11.77 6.68 -22.82
CA THR A 161 -10.44 7.25 -23.06
C THR A 161 -9.32 6.37 -22.50
N ARG A 162 -9.68 5.42 -21.64
CA ARG A 162 -8.76 4.55 -20.91
C ARG A 162 -7.66 5.34 -20.21
N ALA A 163 -8.00 6.50 -19.64
CA ALA A 163 -7.02 7.35 -18.98
C ALA A 163 -6.47 6.64 -17.74
N PRO A 164 -5.13 6.61 -17.52
CA PRO A 164 -4.57 5.98 -16.33
C PRO A 164 -5.04 6.69 -15.05
N VAL A 165 -5.49 5.90 -14.07
CA VAL A 165 -5.94 6.37 -12.77
C VAL A 165 -5.09 5.82 -11.64
N ILE A 166 -5.12 6.53 -10.51
CA ILE A 166 -4.50 6.11 -9.25
C ILE A 166 -5.56 5.97 -8.16
N THR A 167 -5.26 5.16 -7.16
CA THR A 167 -6.13 5.02 -5.99
C THR A 167 -5.60 5.85 -4.83
N VAL A 168 -6.47 6.68 -4.26
CA VAL A 168 -6.22 7.43 -3.03
C VAL A 168 -7.37 7.11 -2.09
N HIS A 169 -7.10 6.41 -0.98
CA HIS A 169 -8.15 5.98 -0.06
C HIS A 169 -7.88 6.43 1.39
N PRO A 170 -8.89 6.88 2.15
CA PRO A 170 -8.74 7.29 3.56
C PRO A 170 -8.05 6.29 4.49
N ALA A 171 -8.29 5.00 4.31
CA ALA A 171 -7.62 3.95 5.09
C ALA A 171 -6.10 3.95 4.92
N SER A 172 -5.59 4.40 3.77
CA SER A 172 -4.15 4.51 3.51
C SER A 172 -3.58 5.90 3.81
N TRP A 173 -4.40 6.83 4.32
CA TRP A 173 -3.93 8.18 4.66
C TRP A 173 -2.93 8.21 5.82
N MET A 174 -2.94 7.20 6.68
CA MET A 174 -2.02 7.16 7.82
C MET A 174 -0.81 6.24 7.59
N VAL A 175 -0.74 5.61 6.42
CA VAL A 175 0.34 4.69 6.08
C VAL A 175 1.61 5.49 5.79
N PRO A 176 2.77 5.19 6.42
CA PRO A 176 3.99 5.97 6.28
C PRO A 176 4.41 6.20 4.82
N GLY A 177 4.41 5.16 3.97
CA GLY A 177 4.79 5.31 2.55
C GLY A 177 3.84 6.20 1.76
N GLN A 178 2.54 6.14 2.03
CA GLN A 178 1.54 7.02 1.38
C GLN A 178 1.64 8.48 1.85
N VAL A 179 1.99 8.70 3.12
CA VAL A 179 2.25 10.05 3.65
C VAL A 179 3.45 10.67 2.94
N LEU A 180 4.55 9.92 2.81
CA LEU A 180 5.75 10.36 2.08
C LEU A 180 5.43 10.67 0.60
N ARG A 181 4.72 9.76 -0.10
CA ARG A 181 4.28 9.99 -1.48
C ARG A 181 3.48 11.27 -1.65
N ARG A 182 2.46 11.49 -0.81
CA ARG A 182 1.65 12.71 -0.88
C ARG A 182 2.48 13.97 -0.61
N GLY A 183 3.39 13.94 0.36
CA GLY A 183 4.33 15.04 0.59
C GLY A 183 5.20 15.32 -0.64
N SER A 184 5.70 14.27 -1.30
CA SER A 184 6.49 14.40 -2.52
C SER A 184 5.70 14.96 -3.71
N ARG A 185 4.40 14.63 -3.84
CA ARG A 185 3.53 15.22 -4.87
C ARG A 185 3.39 16.73 -4.70
N VAL A 186 3.30 17.22 -3.46
CA VAL A 186 3.26 18.67 -3.17
C VAL A 186 4.56 19.33 -3.62
N LEU A 187 5.71 18.72 -3.32
CA LEU A 187 7.02 19.23 -3.75
C LEU A 187 7.16 19.24 -5.28
N VAL A 188 6.76 18.16 -5.97
CA VAL A 188 6.82 18.09 -7.44
C VAL A 188 5.88 19.12 -8.08
N GLY A 189 4.64 19.27 -7.58
CA GLY A 189 3.69 20.26 -8.09
C GLY A 189 4.13 21.72 -7.85
N LEU A 190 4.97 21.97 -6.84
CA LEU A 190 5.61 23.26 -6.61
C LEU A 190 6.81 23.54 -7.55
N VAL A 191 7.45 22.49 -8.07
CA VAL A 191 8.66 22.58 -8.92
C VAL A 191 8.36 22.41 -10.42
N GLY A 192 7.27 21.70 -10.77
CA GLY A 192 6.82 21.47 -12.14
C GLY A 192 5.31 21.64 -12.24
N GLY A 193 4.88 22.74 -12.85
CA GLY A 193 3.48 23.13 -12.92
C GLY A 193 2.58 22.09 -13.61
N ALA A 194 1.76 21.41 -12.80
CA ALA A 194 0.32 21.19 -12.97
C ALA A 194 -0.19 20.58 -11.65
N PRO A 195 -1.28 21.09 -11.05
CA PRO A 195 -1.80 20.54 -9.81
C PRO A 195 -2.30 19.09 -10.05
N PRO A 196 -2.16 18.19 -9.06
CA PRO A 196 -2.79 16.87 -9.15
C PRO A 196 -4.31 17.05 -9.29
N PRO A 197 -5.02 16.16 -10.02
CA PRO A 197 -6.48 16.19 -10.05
C PRO A 197 -6.98 16.13 -8.61
N THR A 198 -7.70 17.18 -8.21
CA THR A 198 -8.28 17.30 -6.89
C THR A 198 -9.36 16.24 -6.76
N GLY A 199 -9.01 15.07 -6.22
CA GLY A 199 -9.98 14.19 -5.60
C GLY A 199 -10.60 14.94 -4.43
N ASP A 200 -11.91 15.15 -4.50
CA ASP A 200 -12.68 15.95 -3.57
C ASP A 200 -12.32 15.67 -2.10
N ARG A 201 -12.18 16.76 -1.33
CA ARG A 201 -12.29 16.72 0.13
C ARG A 201 -13.63 16.05 0.47
N PRO A 202 -13.70 15.08 1.39
CA PRO A 202 -14.99 14.63 1.88
C PRO A 202 -15.73 15.82 2.53
N PRO A 203 -17.06 15.92 2.36
CA PRO A 203 -17.83 16.97 3.00
C PRO A 203 -17.67 16.85 4.52
N ARG A 204 -17.58 17.99 5.19
CA ARG A 204 -17.66 18.05 6.66
C ARG A 204 -19.02 17.47 7.05
N LEU A 205 -19.01 16.39 7.83
CA LEU A 205 -20.22 15.94 8.52
C LEU A 205 -20.56 17.01 9.57
N THR A 206 -21.57 17.82 9.26
CA THR A 206 -22.33 18.59 10.24
C THR A 206 -23.61 17.83 10.54
N GLY A 207 -23.86 17.52 11.81
CA GLY A 207 -25.09 16.87 12.29
C GLY A 207 -24.80 15.77 13.28
#